data_AF-Q44987-F1
#
_entry.id   AF-Q44987-F1
#
_cell.length_a   1.000
_cell.length_b   1.000
_cell.length_c   1.000
_cell.angle_alpha   90.00
_cell.angle_beta   90.00
_cell.angle_gamma   90.00
#
_symmetry.space_group_name_H-M   'P 1'
#
loop_
_entity.id
_entity.type
_entity.pdbx_description
1 polymer ?
#
loop_
_entity_poly.entity_id
_entity_poly.type
_entity_poly.pdbx_seq_one_letter_code
_entity_poly.pdbx_strand_id
1 'polypeptide(L)'
;DSASTNPADESAKGPNLTEISKKITDSNAFVLAVKEVETLVLSIDELAKKAIGQKIDNNNGLAALNNQNGSLLAGAYAISTLITEKLSKLKNLEELKTEIAKAKKCSEEFTNKLKSGHADLGKQDATDDHAKAVILKTHATTDKGAKEFKDLFESVEGLLKAAQVALTNSVKELTSPVV
;
A
#
# COMPACT_ATOMS: atom_id res chain seq x y z
N ASP A 1 -40.67 39.30 39.02
CA ASP A 1 -39.89 38.95 37.82
C ASP A 1 -38.42 38.76 38.14
N SER A 2 -37.99 37.51 38.22
CA SER A 2 -36.58 37.14 38.14
C SER A 2 -36.47 36.04 37.10
N ALA A 3 -36.17 36.44 35.86
CA ALA A 3 -35.86 35.50 34.79
C ALA A 3 -34.51 34.84 35.08
N SER A 4 -34.56 33.63 35.63
CA SER A 4 -33.38 32.77 35.79
C SER A 4 -32.92 32.32 34.41
N THR A 5 -31.83 32.90 33.92
CA THR A 5 -31.10 32.38 32.76
C THR A 5 -30.25 31.22 33.25
N ASN A 6 -30.81 30.01 33.22
CA ASN A 6 -30.00 28.80 33.33
C ASN A 6 -29.00 28.83 32.16
N PRO A 7 -27.69 28.66 32.39
CA PRO A 7 -26.77 28.41 31.28
C PRO A 7 -27.23 27.10 30.66
N ALA A 8 -27.59 27.13 29.37
CA ALA A 8 -27.88 25.90 28.65
C ALA A 8 -26.64 25.01 28.79
N ASP A 9 -26.83 23.90 29.49
CA ASP A 9 -25.84 22.86 29.71
C ASP A 9 -25.17 22.54 28.37
N GLU A 10 -23.88 22.84 28.21
CA GLU A 10 -23.14 22.56 26.97
C GLU A 10 -23.16 21.07 26.63
N SER A 11 -23.45 20.20 27.62
CA SER A 11 -23.70 18.77 27.44
C SER A 11 -24.95 18.43 26.60
N ALA A 12 -25.80 19.41 26.26
CA ALA A 12 -27.01 19.21 25.45
C ALA A 12 -26.82 19.43 23.94
N LYS A 13 -25.62 19.85 23.49
CA LYS A 13 -25.34 19.99 22.06
C LYS A 13 -25.04 18.61 21.46
N GLY A 14 -25.81 18.21 20.45
CA GLY A 14 -25.53 17.02 19.64
C GLY A 14 -24.18 17.11 18.89
N PRO A 15 -23.74 16.02 18.25
CA PRO A 15 -22.43 15.94 17.60
C PRO A 15 -22.18 17.08 16.60
N ASN A 16 -20.95 17.61 16.58
CA ASN A 16 -20.55 18.66 15.66
C ASN A 16 -20.43 18.12 14.23
N LEU A 17 -21.54 18.17 13.49
CA LEU A 17 -21.65 17.59 12.15
C LEU A 17 -20.68 18.21 11.13
N THR A 18 -20.34 19.50 11.29
CA THR A 18 -19.39 20.18 10.38
C THR A 18 -17.98 19.59 10.55
N GLU A 19 -17.57 19.38 11.79
CA GLU A 19 -16.26 18.78 12.08
C GLU A 19 -16.21 17.30 11.69
N ILE A 20 -17.25 16.53 12.04
CA ILE A 20 -17.31 15.09 11.76
C ILE A 20 -17.34 14.83 10.24
N SER A 21 -18.14 15.59 9.47
CA SER A 21 -18.18 15.43 8.01
C SER A 21 -16.82 15.73 7.35
N LYS A 22 -16.07 16.71 7.88
CA LYS A 22 -14.70 16.98 7.45
C LYS A 22 -13.75 15.82 7.78
N LYS A 23 -13.79 15.28 9.02
CA LYS A 23 -12.98 14.11 9.41
C LYS A 23 -13.25 12.92 8.50
N ILE A 24 -14.53 12.58 8.26
CA ILE A 24 -14.92 11.49 7.37
C ILE A 24 -14.37 11.72 5.95
N THR A 25 -14.47 12.94 5.42
CA THR A 25 -13.99 13.27 4.08
C THR A 25 -12.47 13.09 3.97
N ASP A 26 -11.71 13.59 4.94
CA ASP A 26 -10.25 13.50 4.96
C ASP A 26 -9.78 12.04 5.15
N SER A 27 -10.40 11.28 6.06
CA SER A 27 -10.13 9.85 6.28
C SER A 27 -10.47 9.00 5.05
N ASN A 28 -11.60 9.28 4.38
CA ASN A 28 -11.98 8.56 3.16
C ASN A 28 -11.01 8.82 2.00
N ALA A 29 -10.60 10.08 1.81
CA ALA A 29 -9.59 10.42 0.81
C ALA A 29 -8.25 9.70 1.08
N PHE A 30 -7.86 9.58 2.35
CA PHE A 30 -6.67 8.83 2.74
C PHE A 30 -6.79 7.33 2.44
N VAL A 31 -7.92 6.69 2.79
CA VAL A 31 -8.19 5.28 2.47
C VAL A 31 -8.09 5.01 0.97
N LEU A 32 -8.66 5.89 0.14
CA LEU A 32 -8.59 5.76 -1.32
C LEU A 32 -7.14 5.83 -1.84
N ALA A 33 -6.33 6.75 -1.30
CA ALA A 33 -4.94 6.87 -1.69
C ALA A 33 -4.11 5.63 -1.29
N VAL A 34 -4.34 5.06 -0.10
CA VAL A 34 -3.68 3.82 0.32
C VAL A 34 -4.16 2.62 -0.52
N LYS A 35 -5.43 2.58 -0.91
CA LYS A 35 -5.98 1.52 -1.79
C LYS A 35 -5.32 1.52 -3.17
N GLU A 36 -4.98 2.69 -3.72
CA GLU A 36 -4.21 2.80 -4.96
C GLU A 36 -2.83 2.14 -4.79
N VAL A 37 -2.14 2.42 -3.68
CA VAL A 37 -0.84 1.80 -3.39
C VAL A 37 -0.93 0.29 -3.22
N GLU A 38 -1.93 -0.20 -2.48
CA GLU A 38 -2.18 -1.64 -2.33
C GLU A 38 -2.40 -2.31 -3.70
N THR A 39 -3.16 -1.67 -4.59
CA THR A 39 -3.41 -2.19 -5.93
C THR A 39 -2.13 -2.29 -6.76
N LEU A 40 -1.23 -1.31 -6.66
CA LEU A 40 0.08 -1.36 -7.32
C LEU A 40 0.93 -2.50 -6.76
N VAL A 41 0.98 -2.69 -5.44
CA VAL A 41 1.70 -3.81 -4.81
C VAL A 41 1.13 -5.15 -5.28
N LEU A 42 -0.20 -5.29 -5.34
CA LEU A 42 -0.87 -6.49 -5.85
C LEU A 42 -0.57 -6.74 -7.33
N SER A 43 -0.39 -5.69 -8.13
CA SER A 43 -0.01 -5.86 -9.54
C SER A 43 1.38 -6.52 -9.69
N ILE A 44 2.34 -6.20 -8.83
CA ILE A 44 3.65 -6.89 -8.81
C ILE A 44 3.48 -8.35 -8.39
N ASP A 45 2.61 -8.64 -7.42
CA ASP A 45 2.31 -10.01 -6.98
C ASP A 45 1.67 -10.84 -8.10
N GLU A 46 0.79 -10.23 -8.90
CA GLU A 46 0.20 -10.88 -10.08
C GLU A 46 1.24 -11.15 -11.16
N LEU A 47 2.13 -10.19 -11.45
CA LEU A 47 3.27 -10.39 -12.34
C LEU A 47 4.16 -11.56 -11.87
N ALA A 48 4.45 -11.64 -10.58
CA ALA A 48 5.25 -12.72 -10.00
C ALA A 48 4.59 -14.09 -10.14
N LYS A 49 3.28 -14.17 -9.90
CA LYS A 49 2.52 -15.42 -9.95
C LYS A 49 2.24 -15.92 -11.37
N LYS A 50 2.08 -14.99 -12.32
CA LYS A 50 1.57 -15.31 -13.65
C LYS A 50 2.60 -15.17 -14.76
N ALA A 51 3.51 -14.20 -14.69
CA ALA A 51 4.30 -13.79 -15.86
C ALA A 51 5.76 -14.27 -15.84
N ILE A 52 6.29 -14.71 -14.69
CA ILE A 52 7.66 -15.24 -14.62
C ILE A 52 7.80 -16.49 -15.50
N GLY A 53 8.79 -16.47 -16.38
CA GLY A 53 9.09 -17.56 -17.30
C GLY A 53 7.98 -17.79 -18.31
N GLN A 54 7.15 -16.78 -18.61
CA GLN A 54 6.06 -16.89 -19.57
C GLN A 54 6.23 -15.95 -20.77
N LYS A 55 5.59 -16.33 -21.87
CA LYS A 55 5.25 -15.49 -23.02
C LYS A 55 3.76 -15.60 -23.31
N ILE A 56 3.24 -14.66 -24.08
CA ILE A 56 1.88 -14.76 -24.63
C ILE A 56 1.85 -15.92 -25.63
N ASP A 57 0.79 -16.73 -25.56
CA ASP A 57 0.54 -17.85 -26.46
C ASP A 57 -0.90 -17.79 -26.98
N ASN A 58 -1.07 -18.15 -28.25
CA ASN A 58 -2.37 -18.06 -28.94
C ASN A 58 -3.40 -19.07 -28.41
N ASN A 59 -2.96 -20.19 -27.81
CA ASN A 59 -3.85 -21.28 -27.43
C ASN A 59 -4.17 -21.24 -25.93
N ASN A 60 -3.17 -20.92 -25.11
CA ASN A 60 -3.27 -21.04 -23.64
C ASN A 60 -3.24 -19.67 -22.92
N GLY A 61 -3.17 -18.56 -23.66
CA GLY A 61 -2.96 -17.21 -23.13
C GLY A 61 -1.50 -16.99 -22.70
N LEU A 62 -0.96 -17.86 -21.84
CA LEU A 62 0.44 -17.90 -21.44
C LEU A 62 1.06 -19.27 -21.69
N ALA A 63 2.32 -19.28 -22.14
CA ALA A 63 3.15 -20.49 -22.27
C ALA A 63 4.60 -20.22 -21.85
N ALA A 64 5.35 -21.29 -21.58
CA ALA A 64 6.71 -21.18 -21.08
C ALA A 64 7.66 -20.43 -22.04
N LEU A 65 8.41 -19.49 -21.46
CA LEU A 65 9.59 -18.83 -22.03
C LEU A 65 10.56 -18.58 -20.87
N ASN A 66 11.20 -19.66 -20.42
CA ASN A 66 12.01 -19.65 -19.22
C ASN A 66 13.22 -18.71 -19.37
N ASN A 67 13.60 -18.08 -18.25
CA ASN A 67 14.82 -17.31 -18.09
C ASN A 67 14.93 -16.10 -19.05
N GLN A 68 13.82 -15.42 -19.32
CA GLN A 68 13.78 -14.18 -20.12
C GLN A 68 13.03 -13.07 -19.37
N ASN A 69 13.30 -12.92 -18.07
CA ASN A 69 12.50 -12.08 -17.18
C ASN A 69 13.02 -10.64 -17.05
N GLY A 70 14.06 -10.23 -17.78
CA GLY A 70 14.70 -8.93 -17.60
C GLY A 70 13.74 -7.75 -17.75
N SER A 71 12.93 -7.74 -18.81
CA SER A 71 11.94 -6.68 -19.05
C SER A 71 10.78 -6.72 -18.04
N LEU A 72 10.36 -7.91 -17.62
CA LEU A 72 9.35 -8.10 -16.56
C LEU A 72 9.82 -7.46 -15.24
N LEU A 73 11.08 -7.72 -14.85
CA LEU A 73 11.69 -7.17 -13.64
C LEU A 73 11.91 -5.65 -13.73
N ALA A 74 12.26 -5.13 -14.92
CA ALA A 74 12.28 -3.68 -15.14
C ALA A 74 10.89 -3.05 -14.94
N GLY A 75 9.82 -3.72 -15.39
CA GLY A 75 8.44 -3.31 -15.12
C GLY A 75 8.09 -3.32 -13.64
N ALA A 76 8.46 -4.38 -12.91
CA ALA A 76 8.25 -4.45 -11.46
C ALA A 76 9.02 -3.34 -10.71
N TYR A 77 10.24 -3.02 -11.13
CA TYR A 77 11.02 -1.89 -10.59
C TYR A 77 10.33 -0.55 -10.85
N ALA A 78 9.80 -0.32 -12.07
CA ALA A 78 9.05 0.89 -12.36
C ALA A 78 7.84 1.05 -11.43
N ILE A 79 7.08 -0.03 -11.21
CA ILE A 79 5.94 -0.02 -10.28
C ILE A 79 6.42 0.23 -8.83
N SER A 80 7.56 -0.34 -8.41
CA SER A 80 8.11 -0.12 -7.06
C SER A 80 8.50 1.35 -6.82
N THR A 81 9.05 2.02 -7.83
CA THR A 81 9.35 3.46 -7.76
C THR A 81 8.07 4.29 -7.66
N LEU A 82 7.01 3.92 -8.41
CA LEU A 82 5.71 4.58 -8.33
C LEU A 82 5.04 4.39 -6.97
N ILE A 83 5.14 3.19 -6.37
CA ILE A 83 4.67 2.93 -4.99
C ILE A 83 5.37 3.87 -4.01
N THR A 84 6.70 3.99 -4.11
CA THR A 84 7.50 4.87 -3.24
C THR A 84 7.09 6.34 -3.38
N GLU A 85 6.84 6.78 -4.61
CA GLU A 85 6.36 8.13 -4.92
C GLU A 85 4.97 8.38 -4.30
N LYS A 86 4.03 7.46 -4.48
CA LYS A 86 2.66 7.56 -3.95
C LYS A 86 2.64 7.59 -2.43
N LEU A 87 3.39 6.69 -1.78
CA LEU A 87 3.56 6.68 -0.32
C LEU A 87 4.15 8.00 0.21
N SER A 88 5.11 8.59 -0.52
CA SER A 88 5.72 9.87 -0.14
C SER A 88 4.78 11.07 -0.30
N LYS A 89 3.70 10.94 -1.08
CA LYS A 89 2.68 11.98 -1.28
C LYS A 89 1.45 11.81 -0.40
N LEU A 90 1.38 10.74 0.41
CA LEU A 90 0.30 10.58 1.37
C LEU A 90 0.30 11.76 2.36
N LYS A 91 -0.89 12.28 2.65
CA LYS A 91 -1.04 13.31 3.68
C LYS A 91 -0.58 12.73 5.02
N ASN A 92 0.17 13.52 5.79
CA ASN A 92 0.48 13.13 7.16
C ASN A 92 -0.80 13.20 8.01
N LEU A 93 -1.28 12.03 8.43
CA LEU A 93 -2.23 11.89 9.52
C LEU A 93 -1.42 11.48 10.74
N GLU A 94 -1.44 12.30 11.80
CA GLU A 94 -0.58 12.08 12.98
C GLU A 94 -0.82 10.69 13.59
N GLU A 95 -2.07 10.22 13.57
CA GLU A 95 -2.47 8.90 14.07
C GLU A 95 -1.94 7.73 13.22
N LEU A 96 -1.56 7.95 11.95
CA LEU A 96 -1.07 6.92 11.02
C LEU A 96 0.40 7.11 10.62
N LYS A 97 1.13 8.05 11.25
CA LYS A 97 2.48 8.40 10.79
C LYS A 97 3.45 7.23 10.88
N THR A 98 3.27 6.35 11.86
CA THR A 98 4.13 5.18 12.09
C THR A 98 3.97 4.18 10.94
N GLU A 99 2.74 3.91 10.54
CA GLU A 99 2.36 3.01 9.46
C GLU A 99 2.81 3.56 8.11
N ILE A 100 2.63 4.87 7.88
CA ILE A 100 3.13 5.56 6.68
C ILE A 100 4.65 5.45 6.59
N ALA A 101 5.37 5.76 7.68
CA ALA A 101 6.82 5.69 7.71
C ALA A 101 7.34 4.27 7.48
N LYS A 102 6.68 3.26 8.06
CA LYS A 102 7.01 1.84 7.84
C LYS A 102 6.81 1.46 6.37
N ALA A 103 5.66 1.75 5.79
CA ALA A 103 5.37 1.43 4.38
C ALA A 103 6.36 2.11 3.43
N LYS A 104 6.66 3.39 3.67
CA LYS A 104 7.65 4.14 2.90
C LYS A 104 9.03 3.49 2.99
N LYS A 105 9.51 3.20 4.20
CA LYS A 105 10.80 2.53 4.40
C LYS A 105 10.87 1.20 3.66
N CYS A 106 9.85 0.35 3.78
CA CYS A 106 9.81 -0.93 3.07
C CYS A 106 9.80 -0.75 1.54
N SER A 107 9.14 0.29 1.01
CA SER A 107 9.14 0.59 -0.43
C SER A 107 10.51 1.01 -0.96
N GLU A 108 11.24 1.80 -0.17
CA GLU A 108 12.60 2.22 -0.46
C GLU A 108 13.58 1.05 -0.39
N GLU A 109 13.48 0.22 0.65
CA GLU A 109 14.29 -1.00 0.82
C GLU A 109 14.09 -1.96 -0.35
N PHE A 110 12.84 -2.24 -0.74
CA PHE A 110 12.53 -3.09 -1.89
C PHE A 110 13.12 -2.53 -3.19
N THR A 111 12.85 -1.25 -3.50
CA THR A 111 13.36 -0.60 -4.72
C THR A 111 14.90 -0.59 -4.76
N ASN A 112 15.55 -0.31 -3.63
CA ASN A 112 17.01 -0.32 -3.53
C ASN A 112 17.60 -1.73 -3.67
N LYS A 113 16.88 -2.75 -3.21
CA LYS A 113 17.29 -4.15 -3.36
C LYS A 113 17.32 -4.57 -4.82
N LEU A 114 16.27 -4.24 -5.60
CA LEU A 114 16.24 -4.48 -7.05
C LEU A 114 17.38 -3.73 -7.76
N LYS A 115 17.58 -2.47 -7.40
CA LYS A 115 18.65 -1.63 -7.98
C LYS A 115 20.04 -2.19 -7.69
N SER A 116 20.31 -2.65 -6.48
CA SER A 116 21.61 -3.23 -6.12
C SER A 116 21.84 -4.62 -6.74
N GLY A 117 20.77 -5.37 -7.00
CA GLY A 117 20.81 -6.65 -7.72
C GLY A 117 20.98 -6.55 -9.25
N HIS A 118 21.22 -5.36 -9.82
CA HIS A 118 21.17 -5.13 -11.27
C HIS A 118 22.03 -6.08 -12.13
N ALA A 119 23.15 -6.60 -11.61
CA ALA A 119 24.00 -7.54 -12.34
C ALA A 119 23.26 -8.85 -12.69
N ASP A 120 22.41 -9.32 -11.77
CA ASP A 120 21.62 -10.54 -11.93
C ASP A 120 20.24 -10.27 -12.57
N LEU A 121 19.70 -9.08 -12.30
CA LEU A 121 18.28 -8.75 -12.58
C LEU A 121 18.10 -7.86 -13.81
N GLY A 122 19.11 -7.08 -14.18
CA GLY A 122 19.06 -6.09 -15.26
C GLY A 122 19.42 -6.65 -16.64
N LYS A 123 19.70 -7.95 -16.73
CA LYS A 123 20.00 -8.64 -17.99
C LYS A 123 18.73 -9.21 -18.62
N GLN A 124 18.71 -9.31 -19.94
CA GLN A 124 17.56 -9.85 -20.69
C GLN A 124 17.21 -11.27 -20.20
N ASP A 125 18.23 -12.10 -20.02
CA ASP A 125 18.15 -13.52 -19.64
C ASP A 125 18.10 -13.73 -18.11
N ALA A 126 17.49 -12.80 -17.37
CA ALA A 126 17.28 -12.98 -15.92
C ALA A 126 16.47 -14.27 -15.68
N THR A 127 17.04 -15.17 -14.86
CA THR A 127 16.49 -16.51 -14.67
C THR A 127 15.15 -16.48 -13.94
N ASP A 128 14.34 -17.53 -14.10
CA ASP A 128 13.07 -17.63 -13.39
C ASP A 128 13.29 -17.66 -11.86
N ASP A 129 14.37 -18.31 -11.44
CA ASP A 129 14.76 -18.40 -10.03
C ASP A 129 15.15 -17.03 -9.47
N HIS A 130 15.99 -16.28 -10.18
CA HIS A 130 16.33 -14.90 -9.80
C HIS A 130 15.09 -14.02 -9.76
N ALA A 131 14.19 -14.11 -10.76
CA ALA A 131 12.96 -13.33 -10.77
C ALA A 131 12.06 -13.68 -9.58
N LYS A 132 11.93 -14.96 -9.23
CA LYS A 132 11.16 -15.41 -8.05
C LYS A 132 11.80 -14.90 -6.76
N ALA A 133 13.12 -14.95 -6.63
CA ALA A 133 13.86 -14.42 -5.47
C ALA A 133 13.73 -12.90 -5.28
N VAL A 134 13.14 -12.19 -6.25
CA VAL A 134 12.88 -10.74 -6.19
C VAL A 134 11.41 -10.43 -5.91
N ILE A 135 10.48 -10.96 -6.71
CA ILE A 135 9.07 -10.52 -6.67
C ILE A 135 8.08 -11.60 -6.22
N LEU A 136 8.51 -12.85 -6.03
CA LEU A 136 7.64 -13.90 -5.49
C LEU A 136 7.83 -14.03 -3.98
N LYS A 137 6.98 -13.36 -3.21
CA LYS A 137 7.02 -13.33 -1.73
C LYS A 137 6.96 -14.69 -1.01
N THR A 138 6.58 -15.76 -1.72
CA THR A 138 6.52 -17.14 -1.22
C THR A 138 7.69 -18.01 -1.69
N HIS A 139 8.66 -17.44 -2.41
CA HIS A 139 9.83 -18.18 -2.85
C HIS A 139 10.74 -18.54 -1.68
N ALA A 140 11.40 -19.70 -1.75
CA ALA A 140 12.26 -20.19 -0.67
C ALA A 140 13.51 -19.32 -0.48
N THR A 141 14.11 -18.88 -1.60
CA THR A 141 15.25 -17.97 -1.60
C THR A 141 14.73 -16.53 -1.69
N THR A 142 15.10 -15.67 -0.74
CA THR A 142 14.53 -14.32 -0.64
C THR A 142 15.57 -13.21 -0.56
N ASP A 143 16.82 -13.53 -0.92
CA ASP A 143 18.00 -12.67 -0.78
C ASP A 143 18.11 -11.55 -1.85
N LYS A 144 17.28 -11.57 -2.90
CA LYS A 144 17.32 -10.60 -4.02
C LYS A 144 16.17 -9.58 -4.03
N GLY A 145 15.21 -9.67 -3.10
CA GLY A 145 14.09 -8.72 -3.03
C GLY A 145 12.79 -9.31 -2.53
N ALA A 146 12.59 -10.63 -2.59
CA ALA A 146 11.30 -11.23 -2.22
C ALA A 146 10.97 -11.03 -0.74
N LYS A 147 11.99 -10.92 0.13
CA LYS A 147 11.80 -10.55 1.53
C LYS A 147 11.31 -9.10 1.64
N GLU A 148 12.01 -8.15 1.03
CA GLU A 148 11.64 -6.73 1.06
C GLU A 148 10.27 -6.50 0.40
N PHE A 149 9.93 -7.25 -0.66
CA PHE A 149 8.62 -7.22 -1.28
C PHE A 149 7.52 -7.71 -0.34
N LYS A 150 7.77 -8.79 0.40
CA LYS A 150 6.85 -9.30 1.43
C LYS A 150 6.65 -8.27 2.54
N ASP A 151 7.73 -7.67 3.02
CA ASP A 151 7.69 -6.65 4.07
C ASP A 151 6.89 -5.41 3.59
N LEU A 152 7.10 -4.98 2.34
CA LEU A 152 6.30 -3.94 1.70
C LEU A 152 4.82 -4.33 1.62
N PHE A 153 4.52 -5.54 1.15
CA PHE A 153 3.16 -6.06 1.05
C PHE A 153 2.42 -5.99 2.40
N GLU A 154 3.03 -6.53 3.46
CA GLU A 154 2.44 -6.56 4.80
C GLU A 154 2.35 -5.15 5.41
N SER A 155 3.31 -4.27 5.15
CA SER A 155 3.28 -2.89 5.64
C SER A 155 2.15 -2.06 5.02
N VAL A 156 1.89 -2.23 3.72
CA VAL A 156 0.79 -1.55 3.02
C VAL A 156 -0.56 -2.11 3.43
N GLU A 157 -0.66 -3.44 3.62
CA GLU A 157 -1.87 -4.06 4.18
C GLU A 157 -2.18 -3.52 5.59
N GLY A 158 -1.16 -3.42 6.45
CA GLY A 158 -1.28 -2.83 7.79
C GLY A 158 -1.73 -1.37 7.75
N LEU A 159 -1.13 -0.55 6.87
CA LEU A 159 -1.51 0.85 6.67
C LEU A 159 -2.96 0.99 6.21
N LEU A 160 -3.42 0.14 5.27
CA LEU A 160 -4.81 0.17 4.80
C LEU A 160 -5.80 -0.19 5.92
N LYS A 161 -5.49 -1.22 6.72
CA LYS A 161 -6.30 -1.60 7.87
C LYS A 161 -6.41 -0.44 8.88
N ALA A 162 -5.31 0.22 9.19
CA ALA A 162 -5.30 1.36 10.11
C ALA A 162 -6.12 2.55 9.55
N ALA A 163 -5.99 2.84 8.26
CA ALA A 163 -6.79 3.87 7.58
C ALA A 163 -8.29 3.58 7.62
N GLN A 164 -8.69 2.31 7.41
CA GLN A 164 -10.09 1.89 7.49
C GLN A 164 -10.64 2.02 8.92
N VAL A 165 -9.83 1.72 9.94
CA VAL A 165 -10.21 1.92 11.35
C VAL A 165 -10.41 3.41 11.65
N ALA A 166 -9.50 4.28 11.21
CA ALA A 166 -9.63 5.73 11.36
C ALA A 166 -10.94 6.26 10.73
N LEU A 167 -11.23 5.86 9.48
CA LEU A 167 -12.49 6.20 8.82
C LEU A 167 -13.71 5.68 9.57
N THR A 168 -13.67 4.43 10.03
CA THR A 168 -14.76 3.81 10.80
C THR A 168 -15.02 4.58 12.09
N ASN A 169 -13.96 5.03 12.77
CA ASN A 169 -14.08 5.84 13.98
C ASN A 169 -14.70 7.21 13.68
N SER A 170 -14.26 7.90 12.63
CA SER A 170 -14.88 9.16 12.20
C SER A 170 -16.37 9.00 11.88
N VAL A 171 -16.79 7.87 11.30
CA VAL A 171 -18.21 7.59 11.03
C VAL A 171 -18.99 7.32 12.33
N LYS A 172 -18.40 6.61 13.30
CA LYS A 172 -19.04 6.34 14.60
C LYS A 172 -19.31 7.61 15.41
N GLU A 173 -18.53 8.67 15.21
CA GLU A 173 -18.78 9.97 15.87
C GLU A 173 -20.17 10.55 15.52
N LEU A 174 -20.77 10.17 14.38
CA LEU A 174 -22.12 10.61 14.00
C LEU A 174 -23.22 10.15 14.96
N THR A 175 -23.02 9.03 15.66
CA THR A 175 -24.02 8.41 16.54
C THR A 175 -23.55 8.30 17.98
N SER A 176 -22.37 8.85 18.30
CA SER A 176 -21.82 8.82 19.66
C SER A 176 -22.26 10.06 20.44
N PRO A 177 -22.48 9.96 21.76
CA PRO A 177 -22.72 11.13 22.60
C PRO A 177 -21.55 12.12 22.51
N VAL A 178 -21.84 13.41 22.58
CA VAL A 178 -20.79 14.43 22.70
C VAL A 178 -20.12 14.28 24.06
N VAL A 179 -18.80 14.10 24.06
CA VAL A 179 -17.96 14.02 25.27
C VAL A 179 -17.59 15.42 25.72
#